data_AF-A0A8J5TDL9-F1
#
_entry.id   AF-A0A8J5TDL9-F1
#
_cell.length_a   1.000
_cell.length_b   1.000
_cell.length_c   1.000
_cell.angle_alpha   90.00
_cell.angle_beta   90.00
_cell.angle_gamma   90.00
#
_symmetry.space_group_name_H-M   'P 1'
#
loop_
_entity.id
_entity.type
_entity.pdbx_description
1 polymer ?
#
loop_
_entity_poly.entity_id
_entity_poly.type
_entity_poly.pdbx_seq_one_letter_code
_entity_poly.pdbx_strand_id
1 'polypeptide(L)' 'MQSKKLQALTGYRASELKDCIALVHDLQLNRKGTSLMAIRDKYKKDMFKGVSTLLPPVEIPASYFEDLKE' A
#
# COMPACT_ATOMS: atom_id res chain seq x y z
N MET A 1 12.10 -3.69 5.70
CA MET A 1 11.99 -2.59 6.68
C MET A 1 10.60 -2.66 7.33
N GLN A 2 10.44 -3.43 8.40
CA GLN A 2 9.28 -3.27 9.28
C GLN A 2 9.73 -2.40 10.47
N SER A 3 9.03 -1.30 10.76
CA SER A 3 9.43 -0.34 11.79
C SER A 3 8.78 -0.67 13.13
N LYS A 4 9.53 -1.27 14.07
CA LYS A 4 9.08 -1.53 15.46
C LYS A 4 8.48 -0.27 16.12
N LYS A 5 8.96 0.91 15.74
CA LYS A 5 8.47 2.20 16.25
C LYS A 5 7.02 2.47 15.87
N LEU A 6 6.61 2.17 14.65
CA LEU A 6 5.24 2.45 14.20
C LEU A 6 4.23 1.53 14.90
N GLN A 7 4.55 0.25 15.01
CA GLN A 7 3.74 -0.72 15.74
C GLN A 7 3.57 -0.34 17.21
N ALA A 8 4.64 0.12 17.88
CA ALA A 8 4.56 0.59 19.27
C ALA A 8 3.70 1.86 19.42
N LEU A 9 3.66 2.73 18.41
CA LEU A 9 2.88 3.97 18.43
C LEU A 9 1.40 3.76 18.10
N THR A 10 1.09 2.89 17.13
CA THR A 10 -0.28 2.67 16.65
C THR A 10 -0.96 1.49 17.33
N GLY A 11 -0.20 0.58 17.93
CA GLY A 11 -0.70 -0.69 18.46
C GLY A 11 -1.00 -1.75 17.39
N TYR A 12 -0.92 -1.41 16.10
CA TYR A 12 -1.25 -2.34 15.02
C TYR A 12 -0.02 -3.13 14.55
N ARG A 13 -0.17 -4.44 14.47
CA ARG A 13 0.78 -5.35 13.83
C ARG A 13 0.58 -5.34 12.32
N ALA A 14 1.65 -5.60 11.57
CA ALA A 14 1.56 -5.69 10.11
C ALA A 14 0.56 -6.78 9.66
N SER A 15 0.55 -7.91 10.37
CA SER A 15 -0.37 -9.03 10.20
C SER A 15 -1.85 -8.62 10.33
N GLU A 16 -2.18 -7.70 11.22
CA GLU A 16 -3.54 -7.19 11.45
C GLU A 16 -4.00 -6.24 10.35
N LEU A 17 -3.06 -5.54 9.70
CA LEU A 17 -3.34 -4.63 8.59
C LEU A 17 -3.39 -5.34 7.23
N LYS A 18 -3.12 -6.65 7.18
CA LYS A 18 -2.94 -7.42 5.96
C LYS A 18 -4.10 -7.28 4.97
N ASP A 19 -5.34 -7.42 5.44
CA ASP A 19 -6.52 -7.34 4.58
C ASP A 19 -6.71 -5.93 4.00
N CYS A 20 -6.52 -4.90 4.83
CA CYS A 20 -6.57 -3.51 4.39
C CYS A 20 -5.49 -3.21 3.33
N ILE A 21 -4.26 -3.65 3.58
CA ILE A 21 -3.14 -3.50 2.66
C ILE A 21 -3.41 -4.22 1.33
N ALA A 22 -3.95 -5.44 1.37
CA ALA A 22 -4.31 -6.20 0.17
C ALA A 22 -5.41 -5.49 -0.66
N LEU A 23 -6.41 -4.92 0.00
CA LEU A 23 -7.45 -4.13 -0.68
C LEU A 23 -6.87 -2.90 -1.39
N VAL A 24 -5.98 -2.16 -0.73
CA VAL A 24 -5.31 -1.00 -1.34
C VAL A 24 -4.42 -1.42 -2.52
N HIS A 25 -3.71 -2.54 -2.40
CA HIS A 25 -2.87 -3.09 -3.46
C HIS A 25 -3.68 -3.49 -4.70
N ASP A 26 -4.82 -4.14 -4.52
CA ASP A 26 -5.75 -4.46 -5.62
C ASP A 26 -6.29 -3.20 -6.32
N LEU A 27 -6.56 -2.14 -5.55
CA LEU A 27 -6.99 -0.84 -6.10
C LEU A 27 -5.87 -0.19 -6.92
N GLN A 28 -4.62 -0.26 -6.47
CA GLN A 28 -3.47 0.25 -7.23
C GLN A 28 -3.27 -0.50 -8.54
N LEU A 29 -3.40 -1.83 -8.53
CA LEU A 29 -3.31 -2.69 -9.71
C LEU A 29 -4.54 -2.62 -10.63
N ASN A 30 -5.58 -1.90 -10.22
CA ASN A 30 -6.82 -1.73 -11.00
C ASN A 30 -7.55 -3.05 -11.29
N ARG A 31 -7.33 -4.09 -10.45
CA ARG A 31 -7.90 -5.44 -10.63
C ARG A 31 -9.43 -5.47 -10.47
N LYS A 32 -10.00 -4.50 -9.76
CA LYS A 32 -11.43 -4.43 -9.42
C LYS A 32 -12.27 -3.55 -10.35
N GLY A 33 -11.72 -3.07 -11.47
CA GLY A 33 -12.47 -2.39 -12.52
C GLY A 33 -13.05 -1.01 -12.15
N THR A 34 -12.77 -0.49 -10.95
CA THR A 34 -13.18 0.86 -10.54
C THR A 34 -12.28 1.88 -11.24
N SER A 35 -12.83 2.59 -12.23
CA SER A 35 -12.12 3.64 -12.94
C SER A 35 -11.87 4.86 -12.04
N LEU A 36 -10.71 4.89 -11.36
CA LEU A 36 -10.27 6.02 -10.53
C LEU A 36 -9.49 7.06 -11.35
N MET A 37 -9.91 7.32 -12.60
CA MET A 37 -9.21 8.20 -13.54
C MET A 37 -9.00 9.60 -12.97
N ALA A 38 -10.04 10.22 -12.39
CA ALA A 38 -9.95 11.57 -11.82
C ALA A 38 -8.89 11.67 -10.69
N ILE A 39 -8.76 10.61 -9.88
CA ILE A 39 -7.74 10.54 -8.81
C ILE A 39 -6.36 10.33 -9.44
N ARG A 40 -6.22 9.42 -10.40
CA ARG A 40 -4.95 9.20 -11.12
C ARG A 40 -4.47 10.50 -11.79
N ASP A 41 -5.34 11.21 -12.50
CA ASP A 41 -5.01 12.45 -13.17
C ASP A 41 -4.61 13.56 -12.19
N LYS A 42 -5.27 13.64 -11.02
CA LYS A 42 -4.86 14.54 -9.95
C LYS A 42 -3.41 14.26 -9.54
N TYR A 43 -3.09 13.02 -9.19
CA TYR A 43 -1.76 12.62 -8.70
C TYR A 43 -0.72 12.37 -9.81
N LYS A 44 -1.08 12.60 -11.07
CA LYS A 44 -0.14 12.63 -12.22
C LYS A 44 0.55 13.99 -12.36
N LYS A 45 -0.06 15.06 -11.84
CA LYS A 45 0.49 16.42 -11.90
C LYS A 45 1.84 16.53 -11.17
N ASP A 46 2.72 17.40 -11.67
CA ASP A 46 4.07 17.61 -11.11
C ASP A 46 4.06 18.06 -9.64
N MET A 47 3.02 18.81 -9.22
CA MET A 47 2.86 19.21 -7.82
C MET A 47 2.74 18.00 -6.86
N PHE A 48 2.35 16.83 -7.37
CA PHE A 48 2.30 15.57 -6.62
C PHE A 48 3.41 14.60 -7.04
N LYS A 49 4.47 15.10 -7.70
CA LYS A 49 5.63 14.32 -8.16
C LYS A 49 5.24 13.13 -9.05
N GLY A 50 4.09 13.20 -9.73
CA GLY A 50 3.64 12.16 -10.64
C GLY A 50 3.44 10.78 -10.00
N VAL A 51 3.21 10.68 -8.69
CA VAL A 51 3.18 9.38 -7.97
C VAL A 51 2.18 8.36 -8.52
N SER A 52 1.15 8.80 -9.25
CA SER A 52 0.20 7.90 -9.92
C SER A 52 0.75 7.16 -11.16
N THR A 53 1.90 7.58 -11.70
CA THR A 53 2.55 6.93 -12.85
C THR A 53 3.45 5.77 -12.44
N LEU A 54 3.71 5.61 -11.14
CA LEU A 54 4.50 4.51 -10.60
C LEU A 54 3.78 3.19 -10.84
N LEU A 55 4.53 2.18 -11.28
CA LEU A 55 4.01 0.82 -11.41
C LEU A 55 3.99 0.17 -10.02
N PRO A 56 2.82 -0.24 -9.52
CA PRO A 56 2.76 -1.00 -8.29
C PRO A 56 3.41 -2.38 -8.49
N PRO A 57 4.01 -2.96 -7.43
CA PRO A 57 4.54 -4.32 -7.49
C PRO A 57 3.41 -5.32 -7.77
N VAL A 58 3.73 -6.43 -8.43
CA VAL A 58 2.73 -7.46 -8.84
C VAL A 58 2.11 -8.15 -7.63
N GLU A 59 2.91 -8.36 -6.57
CA GLU A 59 2.54 -9.05 -5.34
C GLU A 59 3.21 -8.37 -4.13
N ILE A 60 2.61 -8.54 -2.96
CA ILE A 60 3.20 -8.15 -1.67
C ILE A 60 3.77 -9.41 -1.02
N PRO A 61 5.09 -9.52 -0.80
CA PRO A 61 5.68 -10.69 -0.19
C PRO A 61 5.11 -10.98 1.21
N ALA A 62 4.84 -12.25 1.51
CA ALA A 62 4.26 -12.66 2.80
C ALA A 62 5.14 -12.27 4.00
N SER A 63 6.47 -12.19 3.80
CA SER A 63 7.44 -11.77 4.80
C SER A 63 7.25 -10.33 5.31
N TYR A 64 6.47 -9.49 4.63
CA TYR A 64 6.07 -8.17 5.14
C TYR A 64 5.02 -8.23 6.24
N PHE A 65 4.33 -9.36 6.41
CA PHE A 65 3.31 -9.58 7.43
C PHE A 65 3.78 -10.48 8.57
N GLU A 66 5.00 -11.02 8.48
CA GLU A 66 5.59 -11.78 9.58
C GLU A 66 5.87 -10.85 10.76
N ASP A 67 5.38 -11.22 11.94
CA ASP A 67 5.69 -10.50 13.17
C ASP A 67 7.20 -10.57 13.41
N LEU A 68 7.77 -9.44 13.86
CA LEU A 68 9.19 -9.39 14.19
C LEU A 68 9.43 -10.33 15.37
N LYS A 69 10.13 -11.44 15.10
CA LYS A 69 10.63 -12.32 16.16
C LYS A 69 11.48 -11.46 17.10
N GLU A 70 11.25 -11.64 18.39
CA GLU A 70 11.86 -10.86 19.47
C GLU A 70 13.39 -10.86 19.37
#